data_AF-A0A920VYG9-F1
#
_entry.id   AF-A0A920VYG9-F1
#
_cell.length_a   1.000
_cell.length_b   1.000
_cell.length_c   1.000
_cell.angle_alpha   90.00
_cell.angle_beta   90.00
_cell.angle_gamma   90.00
#
_symmetry.space_group_name_H-M   'P 1'
#
loop_
_entity.id
_entity.type
_entity.pdbx_description
1 polymer ?
#
loop_
_entity_poly.entity_id
_entity_poly.type
_entity_poly.pdbx_seq_one_letter_code
_entity_poly.pdbx_strand_id
1 'polypeptide(L)'
;MALTNYKFPGKRWFRLLTYLPFILPSILVVLAMVLFYGNNGWINRGLMVILGTDEPQVNFLYSLTGILIAHVFYNFPLAMKIIGDQWERISLKYHHAASSLGVGNMRRFFGITLPLLMPSIGSAFVLIFLLCMNSFAIILVLGGGIRYTTIEVLIYQLARIELDFSGAASLAFLQGGLSLIGMAILLKGRENRVDQESASKSWLPEKLRNRSMKAWFGLCWILLVLIFALGPLFAILMDSFRKFEHGEWIYTWYWYSELFTWRENNYFLSSLWNSLRIGLGRHLFPPYLVLGW
;
A
#
# COMPACT_ATOMS: atom_id res chain seq x y z
N MET A 1 -17.57 -2.93 12.27
CA MET A 1 -17.91 -2.49 13.66
C MET A 1 -16.70 -2.48 14.60
N ALA A 2 -15.76 -3.43 14.51
CA ALA A 2 -14.73 -3.63 15.53
C ALA A 2 -13.51 -2.68 15.50
N LEU A 3 -13.12 -2.06 14.37
CA LEU A 3 -11.95 -1.14 14.36
C LEU A 3 -12.32 0.35 14.40
N THR A 4 -13.41 0.73 13.72
CA THR A 4 -13.77 2.14 13.55
C THR A 4 -14.45 2.71 14.81
N ASN A 5 -15.31 1.91 15.47
CA ASN A 5 -16.06 2.36 16.66
C ASN A 5 -15.42 1.99 18.01
N TYR A 6 -14.33 1.21 18.03
CA TYR A 6 -13.64 0.87 19.28
C TYR A 6 -12.65 1.97 19.64
N LYS A 7 -12.85 2.57 20.82
CA LYS A 7 -11.87 3.49 21.41
C LYS A 7 -10.85 2.65 22.19
N PHE A 8 -9.73 2.31 21.55
CA PHE A 8 -8.58 1.68 22.23
C PHE A 8 -7.42 2.68 22.34
N PRO A 9 -6.63 2.64 23.44
CA PRO A 9 -5.44 3.46 23.59
C PRO A 9 -4.46 3.13 22.44
N GLY A 10 -3.96 4.15 21.74
CA GLY A 10 -3.06 3.97 20.59
C GLY A 10 -3.71 3.94 19.20
N LYS A 11 -5.03 4.16 19.08
CA LYS A 11 -5.74 4.23 17.76
C LYS A 11 -5.09 5.20 16.75
N ARG A 12 -4.45 6.28 17.22
CA ARG A 12 -3.72 7.23 16.36
C ARG A 12 -2.50 6.57 15.73
N TRP A 13 -1.67 5.90 16.52
CA TRP A 13 -0.49 5.17 16.05
C TRP A 13 -0.87 4.03 15.12
N PHE A 14 -1.89 3.25 15.47
CA PHE A 14 -2.41 2.19 14.60
C PHE A 14 -2.81 2.71 13.22
N ARG A 15 -3.55 3.83 13.15
CA ARG A 15 -3.91 4.46 11.87
C ARG A 15 -2.68 4.92 11.10
N LEU A 16 -1.77 5.63 11.74
CA LEU A 16 -0.52 6.09 11.10
C LEU A 16 0.29 4.92 10.52
N LEU A 17 0.47 3.85 11.30
CA LEU A 17 1.20 2.65 10.91
C LEU A 17 0.53 1.90 9.76
N THR A 18 -0.81 1.83 9.75
CA THR A 18 -1.53 1.23 8.64
C THR A 18 -1.41 2.05 7.36
N TYR A 19 -1.28 3.38 7.44
CA TYR A 19 -1.10 4.25 6.28
C TYR A 19 0.33 4.30 5.73
N LEU A 20 1.31 3.83 6.51
CA LEU A 20 2.73 3.93 6.17
C LEU A 20 3.06 3.35 4.78
N PRO A 21 2.59 2.13 4.40
CA PRO A 21 2.94 1.51 3.12
C PRO A 21 2.60 2.37 1.90
N PHE A 22 1.49 3.12 1.96
CA PHE A 22 1.01 3.95 0.84
C PHE A 22 1.73 5.30 0.74
N ILE A 23 2.27 5.80 1.87
CA ILE A 23 3.03 7.07 1.89
C ILE A 23 4.45 6.85 1.35
N LEU A 24 4.97 5.62 1.49
CA LEU A 24 6.30 5.29 1.01
C LEU A 24 6.34 5.21 -0.52
N PRO A 25 7.43 5.65 -1.15
CA PRO A 25 7.70 5.39 -2.56
C PRO A 25 7.56 3.90 -2.91
N SER A 26 6.98 3.61 -4.07
CA SER A 26 6.76 2.23 -4.54
C SER A 26 8.05 1.40 -4.60
N ILE A 27 9.20 2.01 -4.86
CA ILE A 27 10.50 1.31 -4.84
C ILE A 27 10.87 0.78 -3.45
N LEU A 28 10.53 1.51 -2.38
CA LEU A 28 10.74 1.02 -1.01
C LEU A 28 9.83 -0.16 -0.71
N VAL A 29 8.60 -0.14 -1.22
CA VAL A 29 7.64 -1.23 -1.07
C VAL A 29 8.14 -2.50 -1.75
N VAL A 30 8.72 -2.38 -2.95
CA VAL A 30 9.37 -3.49 -3.63
C VAL A 30 10.52 -4.05 -2.81
N LEU A 31 11.42 -3.19 -2.33
CA LEU A 31 12.54 -3.60 -1.49
C LEU A 31 12.05 -4.32 -0.23
N ALA A 32 11.03 -3.79 0.44
CA ALA A 32 10.38 -4.41 1.59
C ALA A 32 9.89 -5.83 1.27
N MET A 33 9.24 -6.01 0.11
CA MET A 33 8.75 -7.31 -0.34
C MET A 33 9.90 -8.29 -0.64
N VAL A 34 10.98 -7.83 -1.27
CA VAL A 34 12.16 -8.66 -1.55
C VAL A 34 12.84 -9.11 -0.27
N LEU A 35 13.05 -8.20 0.68
CA LEU A 35 13.71 -8.53 1.96
C LEU A 35 12.83 -9.44 2.84
N PHE A 36 11.51 -9.36 2.72
CA PHE A 36 10.60 -10.13 3.56
C PHE A 36 10.21 -11.48 2.95
N TYR A 37 9.78 -11.50 1.68
CA TYR A 37 9.26 -12.67 0.95
C TYR A 37 10.25 -13.29 -0.05
N GLY A 38 11.42 -12.69 -0.27
CA GLY A 38 12.43 -13.26 -1.17
C GLY A 38 12.99 -14.59 -0.68
N ASN A 39 13.71 -15.30 -1.54
CA ASN A 39 14.29 -16.62 -1.22
C ASN A 39 15.20 -16.55 0.02
N ASN A 40 16.00 -15.47 0.14
CA ASN A 40 16.84 -15.18 1.31
C ASN A 40 16.18 -14.19 2.30
N GLY A 41 14.87 -13.99 2.18
CA GLY A 41 14.11 -13.06 2.99
C GLY A 41 13.82 -13.56 4.40
N TRP A 42 13.28 -12.68 5.24
CA TRP A 42 12.99 -12.97 6.65
C TRP A 42 12.03 -14.15 6.86
N ILE A 43 10.99 -14.29 6.03
CA ILE A 43 10.05 -15.40 6.16
C ILE A 43 10.74 -16.73 5.86
N ASN A 44 11.41 -16.83 4.70
CA ASN A 44 12.08 -18.07 4.31
C ASN A 44 13.18 -18.45 5.29
N ARG A 45 13.99 -17.48 5.75
CA ARG A 45 15.02 -17.75 6.76
C ARG A 45 14.43 -18.27 8.08
N GLY A 46 13.33 -17.67 8.55
CA GLY A 46 12.64 -18.14 9.75
C GLY A 46 12.08 -19.55 9.57
N LEU A 47 11.48 -19.84 8.42
CA LEU A 47 10.93 -21.16 8.09
C LEU A 47 12.03 -22.23 7.97
N MET A 48 13.16 -21.91 7.33
CA MET A 48 14.31 -22.81 7.21
C MET A 48 14.85 -23.21 8.59
N VAL A 49 14.97 -22.25 9.53
CA VAL A 49 15.40 -22.55 10.91
C VAL A 49 14.39 -23.42 11.66
N ILE A 50 13.10 -23.17 11.50
CA ILE A 50 12.03 -23.93 12.20
C ILE A 50 11.88 -25.34 11.63
N LEU A 51 11.98 -25.49 10.30
CA LEU A 51 11.77 -26.75 9.60
C LEU A 51 13.06 -27.55 9.40
N GLY A 52 14.23 -26.96 9.66
CA GLY A 52 15.53 -27.57 9.42
C GLY A 52 15.82 -27.85 7.95
N THR A 53 15.30 -27.01 7.05
CA THR A 53 15.50 -27.15 5.59
C THR A 53 16.45 -26.08 5.07
N ASP A 54 17.27 -26.42 4.08
CA ASP A 54 18.19 -25.47 3.42
C ASP A 54 17.55 -24.77 2.21
N GLU A 55 16.37 -25.23 1.80
CA GLU A 55 15.65 -24.68 0.65
C GLU A 55 14.56 -23.68 1.07
N PRO A 56 14.36 -22.60 0.30
CA PRO A 56 13.29 -21.65 0.55
C PRO A 56 11.92 -22.30 0.30
N GLN A 57 11.04 -22.21 1.29
CA GLN A 57 9.71 -22.82 1.27
C GLN A 57 8.68 -21.95 0.52
N VAL A 58 8.94 -20.64 0.44
CA VAL A 58 8.05 -19.64 -0.14
C VAL A 58 8.74 -19.00 -1.34
N ASN A 59 8.34 -19.40 -2.56
CA ASN A 59 8.98 -18.96 -3.81
C ASN A 59 7.99 -18.31 -4.79
N PHE A 60 7.04 -17.51 -4.29
CA PHE A 60 6.03 -16.86 -5.15
C PHE A 60 6.38 -15.42 -5.56
N LEU A 61 7.45 -14.83 -5.01
CA LEU A 61 7.69 -13.39 -5.12
C LEU A 61 7.80 -12.88 -6.58
N TYR A 62 8.49 -13.62 -7.44
CA TYR A 62 8.68 -13.29 -8.86
C TYR A 62 7.63 -13.97 -9.75
N SER A 63 6.37 -13.91 -9.32
CA SER A 63 5.23 -14.48 -10.04
C SER A 63 4.05 -13.52 -10.00
N LEU A 64 2.99 -13.82 -10.77
CA LEU A 64 1.74 -13.06 -10.69
C LEU A 64 1.23 -12.93 -9.24
N THR A 65 1.37 -13.98 -8.44
CA THR A 65 0.95 -13.96 -7.03
C THR A 65 1.76 -12.95 -6.21
N GLY A 66 3.07 -12.87 -6.43
CA GLY A 66 3.92 -11.87 -5.77
C GLY A 66 3.57 -10.45 -6.17
N ILE A 67 3.32 -10.22 -7.46
CA ILE A 67 2.84 -8.92 -7.97
C ILE A 67 1.51 -8.53 -7.31
N LEU A 68 0.54 -9.44 -7.24
CA LEU A 68 -0.76 -9.18 -6.62
C LEU A 68 -0.62 -8.89 -5.12
N ILE A 69 0.18 -9.65 -4.38
CA ILE A 69 0.41 -9.42 -2.94
C ILE A 69 1.09 -8.08 -2.70
N ALA A 70 2.08 -7.71 -3.51
CA ALA A 70 2.73 -6.41 -3.44
C ALA A 70 1.74 -5.26 -3.68
N HIS A 71 0.85 -5.39 -4.66
CA HIS A 71 -0.19 -4.39 -4.93
C HIS A 71 -1.26 -4.34 -3.84
N VAL A 72 -1.65 -5.49 -3.26
CA VAL A 72 -2.56 -5.52 -2.11
C VAL A 72 -1.92 -4.78 -0.96
N PHE A 73 -0.67 -5.09 -0.60
CA PHE A 73 0.06 -4.39 0.45
C PHE A 73 0.14 -2.88 0.22
N TYR A 74 0.50 -2.47 -1.00
CA TYR A 74 0.65 -1.06 -1.36
C TYR A 74 -0.69 -0.29 -1.31
N ASN A 75 -1.77 -0.89 -1.80
CA ASN A 75 -3.08 -0.24 -1.94
C ASN A 75 -4.05 -0.50 -0.77
N PHE A 76 -3.73 -1.44 0.12
CA PHE A 76 -4.56 -1.78 1.28
C PHE A 76 -4.92 -0.57 2.15
N PRO A 77 -3.99 0.36 2.47
CA PRO A 77 -4.33 1.49 3.32
C PRO A 77 -5.35 2.44 2.67
N LEU A 78 -5.24 2.61 1.35
CA LEU A 78 -6.18 3.41 0.57
C LEU A 78 -7.58 2.78 0.55
N ALA A 79 -7.66 1.47 0.32
CA ALA A 79 -8.92 0.71 0.36
C ALA A 79 -9.59 0.86 1.74
N MET A 80 -8.81 0.67 2.81
CA MET A 80 -9.28 0.81 4.19
C MET A 80 -9.77 2.21 4.51
N LYS A 81 -9.14 3.26 3.96
CA LYS A 81 -9.59 4.65 4.11
C LYS A 81 -10.95 4.86 3.46
N ILE A 82 -11.06 4.56 2.16
CA ILE A 82 -12.25 4.86 1.37
C ILE A 82 -13.46 4.09 1.90
N ILE A 83 -13.29 2.79 2.14
CA ILE A 83 -14.36 1.92 2.65
C ILE A 83 -14.65 2.22 4.12
N GLY A 84 -13.61 2.49 4.92
CA GLY A 84 -13.73 2.83 6.33
C GLY A 84 -14.49 4.13 6.57
N ASP A 85 -14.21 5.19 5.80
CA ASP A 85 -14.88 6.49 5.89
C ASP A 85 -16.38 6.34 5.59
N GLN A 86 -16.75 5.55 4.59
CA GLN A 86 -18.17 5.26 4.30
C GLN A 86 -18.80 4.41 5.39
N TRP A 87 -18.08 3.42 5.91
CA TRP A 87 -18.58 2.56 6.98
C TRP A 87 -18.93 3.38 8.23
N GLU A 88 -18.09 4.35 8.61
CA GLU A 88 -18.33 5.23 9.75
C GLU A 88 -19.57 6.12 9.59
N ARG A 89 -19.97 6.42 8.35
CA ARG A 89 -21.17 7.22 8.05
C ARG A 89 -22.49 6.43 8.14
N ILE A 90 -22.45 5.08 8.12
CA ILE A 90 -23.67 4.26 8.18
C ILE A 90 -24.31 4.37 9.57
N SER A 91 -25.54 4.89 9.61
CA SER A 91 -26.29 5.06 10.86
C SER A 91 -26.56 3.72 11.57
N LEU A 92 -26.40 3.72 12.90
CA LEU A 92 -26.76 2.59 13.76
C LEU A 92 -28.27 2.29 13.74
N LYS A 93 -29.12 3.25 13.34
CA LYS A 93 -30.58 3.07 13.27
C LYS A 93 -30.98 1.87 12.42
N TYR A 94 -30.32 1.66 11.28
CA TYR A 94 -30.56 0.50 10.42
C TYR A 94 -30.26 -0.83 11.14
N HIS A 95 -29.25 -0.85 12.01
CA HIS A 95 -28.88 -2.05 12.77
C HIS A 95 -29.87 -2.34 13.89
N HIS A 96 -30.38 -1.31 14.58
CA HIS A 96 -31.39 -1.47 15.62
C HIS A 96 -32.73 -1.93 15.04
N ALA A 97 -33.19 -1.31 13.95
CA ALA A 97 -34.42 -1.72 13.27
C ALA A 97 -34.37 -3.19 12.80
N ALA A 98 -33.26 -3.59 12.16
CA ALA A 98 -33.06 -4.98 11.75
C ALA A 98 -33.01 -5.95 12.96
N SER A 99 -32.45 -5.52 14.10
CA SER A 99 -32.43 -6.33 15.33
C SER A 99 -33.83 -6.53 15.90
N SER A 100 -34.66 -5.49 15.92
CA SER A 100 -36.04 -5.56 16.43
C SER A 100 -36.92 -6.47 15.57
N LEU A 101 -36.62 -6.60 14.27
CA LEU A 101 -37.26 -7.53 13.36
C LEU A 101 -36.71 -8.98 13.44
N GLY A 102 -35.82 -9.27 14.39
CA GLY A 102 -35.22 -10.60 14.54
C GLY A 102 -34.21 -10.97 13.45
N VAL A 103 -33.73 -10.01 12.64
CA VAL A 103 -32.80 -10.28 11.54
C VAL A 103 -31.40 -10.56 12.08
N GLY A 104 -30.91 -11.76 11.80
CA GLY A 104 -29.56 -12.21 12.15
C GLY A 104 -28.44 -11.40 11.48
N ASN A 105 -27.22 -11.46 12.06
CA ASN A 105 -26.09 -10.62 11.67
C ASN A 105 -25.67 -10.77 10.19
N MET A 106 -25.67 -12.00 9.65
CA MET A 106 -25.27 -12.22 8.26
C MET A 106 -26.28 -11.62 7.28
N ARG A 107 -27.59 -11.86 7.50
CA ARG A 107 -28.65 -11.25 6.68
C ARG A 107 -28.62 -9.72 6.76
N ARG A 108 -28.33 -9.17 7.93
CA ARG A 108 -28.15 -7.72 8.11
C ARG A 108 -26.95 -7.19 7.34
N PHE A 109 -25.81 -7.88 7.39
CA PHE A 109 -24.61 -7.46 6.67
C PHE A 109 -24.83 -7.47 5.17
N PHE A 110 -25.30 -8.58 4.59
CA PHE A 110 -25.52 -8.68 3.14
C PHE A 110 -26.72 -7.89 2.64
N GLY A 111 -27.76 -7.71 3.46
CA GLY A 111 -29.00 -7.02 3.06
C GLY A 111 -28.99 -5.50 3.29
N ILE A 112 -28.16 -4.99 4.20
CA ILE A 112 -28.13 -3.56 4.56
C ILE A 112 -26.73 -3.00 4.44
N THR A 113 -25.79 -3.56 5.20
CA THR A 113 -24.44 -2.96 5.32
C THR A 113 -23.66 -2.99 4.01
N LEU A 114 -23.59 -4.15 3.35
CA LEU A 114 -22.84 -4.33 2.11
C LEU A 114 -23.42 -3.47 0.97
N PRO A 115 -24.75 -3.46 0.69
CA PRO A 115 -25.32 -2.57 -0.32
C PRO A 115 -25.02 -1.09 -0.09
N LEU A 116 -25.05 -0.62 1.17
CA LEU A 116 -24.69 0.77 1.53
C LEU A 116 -23.19 1.07 1.34
N LEU A 117 -22.33 0.05 1.35
CA LEU A 117 -20.89 0.17 1.10
C LEU A 117 -20.52 0.00 -0.37
N MET A 118 -21.34 -0.70 -1.17
CA MET A 118 -21.05 -0.99 -2.57
C MET A 118 -20.63 0.23 -3.40
N PRO A 119 -21.23 1.43 -3.23
CA PRO A 119 -20.73 2.62 -3.90
C PRO A 119 -19.27 2.90 -3.52
N SER A 120 -18.95 2.96 -2.23
CA SER A 120 -17.58 3.20 -1.76
C SER A 120 -16.60 2.13 -2.24
N ILE A 121 -17.00 0.85 -2.22
CA ILE A 121 -16.23 -0.27 -2.77
C ILE A 121 -15.96 -0.07 -4.26
N GLY A 122 -16.97 0.33 -5.04
CA GLY A 122 -16.81 0.63 -6.46
C GLY A 122 -15.84 1.78 -6.74
N SER A 123 -15.89 2.85 -5.93
CA SER A 123 -14.90 3.95 -6.06
C SER A 123 -13.49 3.52 -5.69
N ALA A 124 -13.35 2.75 -4.60
CA ALA A 124 -12.05 2.21 -4.20
C ALA A 124 -11.50 1.28 -5.30
N PHE A 125 -12.35 0.44 -5.89
CA PHE A 125 -11.99 -0.46 -6.97
C PHE A 125 -11.45 0.29 -8.20
N VAL A 126 -12.20 1.28 -8.72
CA VAL A 126 -11.75 2.02 -9.91
C VAL A 126 -10.46 2.80 -9.63
N LEU A 127 -10.32 3.40 -8.45
CA LEU A 127 -9.11 4.13 -8.09
C LEU A 127 -7.90 3.20 -7.94
N ILE A 128 -8.05 2.07 -7.23
CA ILE A 128 -6.98 1.09 -7.06
C ILE A 128 -6.63 0.41 -8.38
N PHE A 129 -7.62 0.15 -9.24
CA PHE A 129 -7.40 -0.35 -10.60
C PHE A 129 -6.50 0.60 -11.39
N LEU A 130 -6.80 1.91 -11.37
CA LEU A 130 -5.96 2.91 -12.01
C LEU A 130 -4.54 2.96 -11.43
N LEU A 131 -4.40 2.85 -10.10
CA LEU A 131 -3.08 2.82 -9.46
C LEU A 131 -2.27 1.58 -9.85
N CYS A 132 -2.91 0.41 -9.92
CA CYS A 132 -2.27 -0.82 -10.35
C CYS A 132 -1.90 -0.78 -11.85
N MET A 133 -2.75 -0.19 -12.69
CA MET A 133 -2.51 -0.05 -14.12
C MET A 133 -1.31 0.87 -14.41
N ASN A 134 -1.16 1.94 -13.62
CA ASN A 134 -0.05 2.89 -13.70
C ASN A 134 1.13 2.51 -12.77
N SER A 135 1.27 1.24 -12.42
CA SER A 135 2.32 0.76 -11.52
C SER A 135 3.57 0.35 -12.30
N PHE A 136 4.62 1.15 -12.17
CA PHE A 136 5.89 0.91 -12.83
C PHE A 136 6.85 0.05 -11.96
N ALA A 137 7.26 0.58 -10.81
CA ALA A 137 8.36 0.01 -10.03
C ALA A 137 8.10 -1.42 -9.54
N ILE A 138 6.85 -1.71 -9.11
CA ILE A 138 6.49 -3.04 -8.62
C ILE A 138 6.61 -4.09 -9.72
N ILE A 139 6.15 -3.74 -10.92
CA ILE A 139 6.11 -4.67 -12.05
C ILE A 139 7.50 -4.82 -12.67
N LEU A 140 8.27 -3.74 -12.77
CA LEU A 140 9.64 -3.79 -13.27
C LEU A 140 10.50 -4.77 -12.47
N VAL A 141 10.38 -4.77 -11.13
CA VAL A 141 11.24 -5.58 -10.26
C VAL A 141 10.68 -6.97 -9.98
N LEU A 142 9.37 -7.11 -9.75
CA LEU A 142 8.76 -8.39 -9.40
C LEU A 142 8.25 -9.17 -10.63
N GLY A 143 8.15 -8.53 -11.79
CA GLY A 143 7.61 -9.10 -13.03
C GLY A 143 8.43 -10.23 -13.63
N GLY A 144 9.66 -10.46 -13.17
CA GLY A 144 10.47 -11.62 -13.58
C GLY A 144 10.74 -11.72 -15.08
N GLY A 145 10.75 -10.58 -15.80
CA GLY A 145 10.97 -10.49 -17.25
C GLY A 145 9.71 -10.14 -18.06
N ILE A 146 9.69 -10.53 -19.34
CA ILE A 146 8.69 -10.09 -20.34
C ILE A 146 7.26 -10.58 -20.02
N ARG A 147 7.13 -11.69 -19.27
CA ARG A 147 5.85 -12.38 -19.05
C ARG A 147 4.77 -11.51 -18.40
N TYR A 148 5.17 -10.59 -17.51
CA TYR A 148 4.25 -9.71 -16.79
C TYR A 148 4.48 -8.23 -17.10
N THR A 149 5.13 -7.90 -18.23
CA THR A 149 5.36 -6.53 -18.67
C THR A 149 4.04 -5.79 -18.89
N THR A 150 3.89 -4.65 -18.25
CA THR A 150 2.78 -3.71 -18.48
C THR A 150 3.16 -2.62 -19.47
N ILE A 151 2.17 -1.82 -19.89
CA ILE A 151 2.36 -0.68 -20.79
C ILE A 151 3.42 0.28 -20.22
N GLU A 152 3.38 0.60 -18.92
CA GLU A 152 4.38 1.39 -18.20
C GLU A 152 5.82 0.86 -18.40
N VAL A 153 6.01 -0.44 -18.17
CA VAL A 153 7.33 -1.07 -18.30
C VAL A 153 7.77 -1.10 -19.76
N LEU A 154 6.86 -1.33 -20.69
CA LEU A 154 7.16 -1.32 -22.12
C LEU A 154 7.52 0.08 -22.63
N ILE A 155 6.82 1.13 -22.18
CA ILE A 155 7.18 2.54 -22.46
C ILE A 155 8.61 2.81 -22.00
N TYR A 156 8.96 2.37 -20.78
CA TYR A 156 10.31 2.53 -20.26
C TYR A 156 11.35 1.77 -21.11
N GLN A 157 11.07 0.52 -21.48
CA GLN A 157 11.96 -0.28 -22.33
C GLN A 157 12.18 0.38 -23.69
N LEU A 158 11.11 0.80 -24.38
CA LEU A 158 11.21 1.49 -25.67
C LEU A 158 11.99 2.79 -25.55
N ALA A 159 11.70 3.63 -24.56
CA ALA A 159 12.32 4.95 -24.43
C ALA A 159 13.78 4.91 -23.94
N ARG A 160 14.15 3.94 -23.09
CA ARG A 160 15.45 3.92 -22.38
C ARG A 160 16.40 2.83 -22.82
N ILE A 161 15.89 1.72 -23.33
CA ILE A 161 16.71 0.58 -23.76
C ILE A 161 16.80 0.56 -25.28
N GLU A 162 15.65 0.63 -25.96
CA GLU A 162 15.58 0.53 -27.43
C GLU A 162 15.71 1.87 -28.14
N LEU A 163 15.58 2.99 -27.41
CA LEU A 163 15.60 4.36 -27.93
C LEU A 163 14.52 4.65 -29.01
N ASP A 164 13.44 3.86 -29.02
CA ASP A 164 12.26 4.10 -29.86
C ASP A 164 11.29 5.05 -29.15
N PHE A 165 11.58 6.34 -29.26
CA PHE A 165 10.74 7.40 -28.69
C PHE A 165 9.35 7.46 -29.32
N SER A 166 9.21 7.10 -30.61
CA SER A 166 7.94 7.13 -31.32
C SER A 166 7.01 6.03 -30.82
N GLY A 167 7.52 4.80 -30.69
CA GLY A 167 6.81 3.68 -30.08
C GLY A 167 6.41 3.98 -28.64
N ALA A 168 7.35 4.49 -27.83
CA ALA A 168 7.08 4.88 -26.44
C ALA A 168 5.99 5.96 -26.33
N ALA A 169 6.03 7.00 -27.17
CA ALA A 169 5.04 8.06 -27.19
C ALA A 169 3.64 7.56 -27.57
N SER A 170 3.54 6.61 -28.52
CA SER A 170 2.27 6.03 -28.94
C SER A 170 1.58 5.25 -27.80
N LEU A 171 2.36 4.45 -27.05
CA LEU A 171 1.88 3.72 -25.89
C LEU A 171 1.50 4.66 -24.74
N ALA A 172 2.31 5.70 -24.49
CA ALA A 172 2.02 6.70 -23.48
C ALA A 172 0.71 7.45 -23.76
N PHE A 173 0.44 7.77 -25.03
CA PHE A 173 -0.82 8.39 -25.44
C PHE A 173 -2.03 7.47 -25.17
N LEU A 174 -1.93 6.18 -25.54
CA LEU A 174 -2.99 5.19 -25.29
C LEU A 174 -3.25 5.00 -23.78
N GLN A 175 -2.18 4.86 -22.98
CA GLN A 175 -2.30 4.69 -21.53
C GLN A 175 -2.87 5.94 -20.86
N GLY A 176 -2.45 7.13 -21.30
CA GLY A 176 -3.00 8.41 -20.85
C GLY A 176 -4.50 8.51 -21.13
N GLY A 177 -4.93 8.13 -22.33
CA GLY A 177 -6.36 8.08 -22.70
C GLY A 177 -7.17 7.15 -21.80
N LEU A 178 -6.67 5.94 -21.54
CA LEU A 178 -7.33 4.98 -20.65
C LEU A 178 -7.43 5.50 -19.20
N SER A 179 -6.38 6.17 -18.72
CA SER A 179 -6.37 6.80 -17.40
C SER A 179 -7.36 7.96 -17.29
N LEU A 180 -7.50 8.78 -18.34
CA LEU A 180 -8.50 9.85 -18.41
C LEU A 180 -9.94 9.30 -18.39
N ILE A 181 -10.19 8.21 -19.11
CA ILE A 181 -11.51 7.53 -19.09
C ILE A 181 -11.82 7.03 -17.68
N GLY A 182 -10.87 6.36 -17.01
CA GLY A 182 -11.06 5.92 -15.64
C GLY A 182 -11.30 7.08 -14.66
N MET A 183 -10.59 8.20 -14.83
CA MET A 183 -10.82 9.41 -14.05
C MET A 183 -12.21 10.01 -14.28
N ALA A 184 -12.68 10.05 -15.53
CA ALA A 184 -14.03 10.53 -15.86
C ALA A 184 -15.11 9.66 -15.20
N ILE A 185 -14.92 8.32 -15.17
CA ILE A 185 -15.81 7.39 -14.45
C ILE A 185 -15.82 7.70 -12.95
N LEU A 186 -14.66 7.95 -12.35
CA LEU A 186 -14.56 8.33 -10.92
C LEU A 186 -15.29 9.63 -10.62
N LEU A 187 -15.14 10.66 -11.46
CA LEU A 187 -15.78 11.96 -11.28
C LEU A 187 -17.30 11.86 -11.39
N LYS A 188 -17.81 11.19 -12.43
CA LYS A 188 -19.25 10.94 -12.61
C LYS A 188 -19.84 10.15 -11.44
N GLY A 189 -19.10 9.18 -10.92
CA GLY A 189 -19.50 8.40 -9.74
C GLY A 189 -19.57 9.19 -8.43
N ARG A 190 -18.94 10.38 -8.34
CA ARG A 190 -18.99 11.28 -7.18
C ARG A 190 -20.20 12.21 -7.20
N GLU A 191 -20.62 12.66 -8.38
CA GLU A 191 -21.76 13.58 -8.55
C GLU A 191 -23.06 12.95 -8.03
N ASN A 192 -23.28 11.66 -8.33
CA ASN A 192 -24.43 10.89 -7.82
C ASN A 192 -24.43 10.62 -6.30
N ARG A 193 -23.42 11.08 -5.55
CA ARG A 193 -23.29 10.82 -4.09
C ARG A 193 -23.56 12.04 -3.22
N VAL A 194 -23.56 13.23 -3.80
CA VAL A 194 -23.79 14.48 -3.06
C VAL A 194 -25.20 14.49 -2.43
N ASP A 195 -26.13 13.68 -2.93
CA ASP A 195 -27.50 13.59 -2.41
C ASP A 195 -27.69 12.71 -1.16
N GLN A 196 -26.66 11.99 -0.68
CA GLN A 196 -26.75 11.26 0.60
C GLN A 196 -26.25 12.06 1.81
N GLU A 197 -25.76 13.29 1.62
CA GLU A 197 -25.29 14.18 2.68
C GLU A 197 -26.42 15.04 3.28
N SER A 198 -27.39 14.41 3.95
CA SER A 198 -28.25 15.12 4.93
C SER A 198 -29.01 14.19 5.89
N ALA A 199 -28.35 13.19 6.47
CA ALA A 199 -28.87 12.59 7.70
C ALA A 199 -27.79 11.82 8.48
N SER A 200 -27.11 12.54 9.38
CA SER A 200 -26.95 12.15 10.80
C SER A 200 -25.66 12.72 11.37
N LYS A 201 -25.71 13.98 11.79
CA LYS A 201 -24.88 14.46 12.90
C LYS A 201 -25.02 13.48 14.06
N SER A 202 -23.86 13.01 14.52
CA SER A 202 -23.55 12.47 15.84
C SER A 202 -24.72 12.07 16.74
N TRP A 203 -24.92 10.75 16.89
CA TRP A 203 -25.27 10.18 18.18
C TRP A 203 -24.10 9.30 18.63
N LEU A 204 -23.41 9.72 19.69
CA LEU A 204 -22.38 8.97 20.42
C LEU A 204 -22.95 8.64 21.81
N PRO A 205 -22.46 7.60 22.50
CA PRO A 205 -22.19 6.23 22.07
C PRO A 205 -22.95 5.22 22.95
N GLU A 206 -23.12 3.98 22.50
CA GLU A 206 -23.41 2.87 23.43
C GLU A 206 -22.16 2.01 23.60
N LYS A 207 -21.67 1.94 24.84
CA LYS A 207 -20.62 1.02 25.29
C LYS A 207 -21.07 -0.39 24.93
N LEU A 208 -20.42 -1.01 23.93
CA LEU A 208 -20.56 -2.44 23.69
C LEU A 208 -19.82 -3.20 24.79
N ARG A 209 -20.56 -3.43 25.87
CA ARG A 209 -20.25 -4.29 27.00
C ARG A 209 -20.10 -5.74 26.51
N ASN A 210 -18.84 -6.18 26.49
CA ASN A 210 -18.33 -7.54 26.66
C ASN A 210 -18.87 -8.69 25.76
N ARG A 211 -17.96 -9.32 25.00
CA ARG A 211 -17.86 -10.79 24.82
C ARG A 211 -16.43 -11.13 24.41
N SER A 212 -15.65 -11.64 25.37
CA SER A 212 -14.23 -12.02 25.29
C SER A 212 -13.81 -12.68 23.97
N MET A 213 -14.63 -13.60 23.43
CA MET A 213 -14.32 -14.31 22.17
C MET A 213 -14.33 -13.41 20.93
N LYS A 214 -15.29 -12.48 20.80
CA LYS A 214 -15.37 -11.57 19.64
C LYS A 214 -14.28 -10.50 19.68
N ALA A 215 -13.85 -10.12 20.88
CA ALA A 215 -12.70 -9.23 21.07
C ALA A 215 -11.40 -9.91 20.64
N TRP A 216 -11.23 -11.20 20.96
CA TRP A 216 -10.10 -12.01 20.52
C TRP A 216 -10.01 -12.13 19.00
N PHE A 217 -11.12 -12.46 18.32
CA PHE A 217 -11.13 -12.48 16.84
C PHE A 217 -10.78 -11.11 16.23
N GLY A 218 -11.30 -10.03 16.81
CA GLY A 218 -10.95 -8.67 16.39
C GLY A 218 -9.47 -8.36 16.58
N LEU A 219 -8.90 -8.75 17.72
CA LEU A 219 -7.49 -8.56 18.05
C LEU A 219 -6.58 -9.36 17.10
N CYS A 220 -6.88 -10.64 16.86
CA CYS A 220 -6.13 -11.48 15.92
C CYS A 220 -6.16 -10.89 14.50
N TRP A 221 -7.32 -10.40 14.05
CA TRP A 221 -7.43 -9.73 12.76
C TRP A 221 -6.59 -8.45 12.68
N ILE A 222 -6.63 -7.63 13.73
CA ILE A 222 -5.81 -6.41 13.84
C ILE A 222 -4.32 -6.76 13.77
N LEU A 223 -3.89 -7.78 14.52
CA LEU A 223 -2.51 -8.25 14.52
C LEU A 223 -2.10 -8.76 13.14
N LEU A 224 -2.95 -9.54 12.47
CA LEU A 224 -2.68 -10.01 11.11
C LEU A 224 -2.50 -8.84 10.14
N VAL A 225 -3.38 -7.85 10.20
CA VAL A 225 -3.28 -6.64 9.36
C VAL A 225 -2.00 -5.85 9.67
N LEU A 226 -1.62 -5.75 10.95
CA LEU A 226 -0.37 -5.09 11.34
C LEU A 226 0.87 -5.84 10.88
N ILE A 227 0.89 -7.17 11.02
CA ILE A 227 2.01 -8.00 10.55
C ILE A 227 2.12 -7.87 9.04
N PHE A 228 1.00 -7.90 8.32
CA PHE A 228 1.01 -7.70 6.87
C PHE A 228 1.51 -6.31 6.48
N ALA A 229 1.06 -5.24 7.14
CA ALA A 229 1.41 -3.86 6.80
C ALA A 229 2.82 -3.45 7.28
N LEU A 230 3.27 -3.95 8.41
CA LEU A 230 4.53 -3.55 9.05
C LEU A 230 5.64 -4.57 8.89
N GLY A 231 5.35 -5.85 8.68
CA GLY A 231 6.35 -6.91 8.54
C GLY A 231 7.38 -6.60 7.45
N PRO A 232 6.96 -6.32 6.20
CA PRO A 232 7.88 -5.93 5.14
C PRO A 232 8.70 -4.66 5.45
N LEU A 233 8.08 -3.68 6.12
CA LEU A 233 8.77 -2.42 6.48
C LEU A 233 9.78 -2.62 7.61
N PHE A 234 9.44 -3.49 8.57
CA PHE A 234 10.32 -3.91 9.63
C PHE A 234 11.51 -4.70 9.07
N ALA A 235 11.31 -5.47 8.00
CA ALA A 235 12.41 -6.14 7.31
C ALA A 235 13.46 -5.16 6.76
N ILE A 236 13.03 -4.02 6.19
CA ILE A 236 13.96 -2.96 5.76
C ILE A 236 14.76 -2.43 6.96
N LEU A 237 14.06 -2.12 8.06
CA LEU A 237 14.70 -1.60 9.25
C LEU A 237 15.72 -2.59 9.82
N MET A 238 15.39 -3.88 9.85
CA MET A 238 16.30 -4.89 10.37
C MET A 238 17.49 -5.12 9.43
N ASP A 239 17.27 -5.14 8.12
CA ASP A 239 18.35 -5.34 7.15
C ASP A 239 19.25 -4.12 6.99
N SER A 240 18.79 -2.91 7.30
CA SER A 240 19.67 -1.72 7.31
C SER A 240 20.76 -1.78 8.38
N PHE A 241 20.57 -2.59 9.43
CA PHE A 241 21.59 -2.89 10.43
C PHE A 241 22.37 -4.16 10.15
N ARG A 242 22.13 -4.85 9.04
CA ARG A 242 22.77 -6.14 8.78
C ARG A 242 23.78 -6.03 7.66
N LYS A 243 24.90 -6.71 7.85
CA LYS A 243 25.95 -6.86 6.86
C LYS A 243 26.24 -8.35 6.72
N PHE A 244 26.33 -8.81 5.48
CA PHE A 244 26.76 -10.16 5.19
C PHE A 244 28.29 -10.18 5.12
N GLU A 245 28.93 -10.91 6.04
CA GLU A 245 30.39 -10.98 6.15
C GLU A 245 30.80 -12.40 6.53
N HIS A 246 31.81 -12.95 5.84
CA HIS A 246 32.34 -14.30 6.11
C HIS A 246 31.27 -15.43 6.14
N GLY A 247 30.19 -15.32 5.36
CA GLY A 247 29.13 -16.33 5.31
C GLY A 247 28.05 -16.17 6.39
N GLU A 248 28.21 -15.22 7.31
CA GLU A 248 27.23 -14.94 8.37
C GLU A 248 26.65 -13.53 8.27
N TRP A 249 25.46 -13.36 8.86
CA TRP A 249 24.79 -12.07 8.96
C TRP A 249 25.12 -11.42 10.31
N ILE A 250 25.90 -10.34 10.29
CA ILE A 250 26.30 -9.61 11.48
C ILE A 250 25.48 -8.32 11.58
N TYR A 251 25.03 -7.99 12.80
CA TYR A 251 24.40 -6.69 13.07
C TYR A 251 25.46 -5.62 13.34
N THR A 252 25.45 -4.56 12.56
CA THR A 252 26.42 -3.47 12.61
C THR A 252 25.82 -2.14 12.15
N TRP A 253 26.42 -1.04 12.58
CA TRP A 253 26.09 0.32 12.13
C TRP A 253 26.86 0.73 10.86
N TYR A 254 27.57 -0.24 10.25
CA TYR A 254 28.46 -0.05 9.10
C TYR A 254 27.85 0.83 7.99
N TRP A 255 26.64 0.49 7.52
CA TRP A 255 25.99 1.24 6.44
C TRP A 255 25.72 2.70 6.81
N TYR A 256 25.32 2.97 8.07
CA TYR A 256 25.09 4.34 8.54
C TYR A 256 26.39 5.13 8.68
N SER A 257 27.48 4.48 9.11
CA SER A 257 28.79 5.13 9.11
C SER A 257 29.25 5.45 7.69
N GLU A 258 29.00 4.55 6.73
CA GLU A 258 29.45 4.72 5.35
C GLU A 258 28.70 5.84 4.61
N LEU A 259 27.44 6.12 4.96
CA LEU A 259 26.67 7.25 4.40
C LEU A 259 27.36 8.61 4.55
N PHE A 260 28.17 8.79 5.61
CA PHE A 260 28.82 10.06 5.93
C PHE A 260 30.33 10.06 5.70
N THR A 261 30.93 8.91 5.36
CA THR A 261 32.37 8.84 5.06
C THR A 261 32.66 9.39 3.67
N TRP A 262 33.56 10.37 3.56
CA TRP A 262 34.03 11.00 2.31
C TRP A 262 34.86 10.04 1.45
N ARG A 263 34.27 8.93 0.99
CA ARG A 263 34.80 8.12 -0.11
C ARG A 263 34.35 8.73 -1.44
N GLU A 264 35.13 8.53 -2.49
CA GLU A 264 35.04 9.18 -3.82
C GLU A 264 33.68 9.07 -4.55
N ASN A 265 32.67 8.41 -3.98
CA ASN A 265 31.36 8.19 -4.59
C ASN A 265 30.19 8.49 -3.63
N ASN A 266 30.35 9.48 -2.74
CA ASN A 266 29.34 9.76 -1.72
C ASN A 266 28.12 10.54 -2.29
N TYR A 267 27.23 9.80 -2.95
CA TYR A 267 25.99 10.34 -3.51
C TYR A 267 24.92 10.66 -2.45
N PHE A 268 25.12 10.31 -1.17
CA PHE A 268 24.08 10.50 -0.16
C PHE A 268 23.68 11.97 0.02
N LEU A 269 24.66 12.85 0.29
CA LEU A 269 24.38 14.28 0.49
C LEU A 269 23.87 14.94 -0.79
N SER A 270 24.41 14.59 -1.95
CA SER A 270 23.97 15.14 -3.23
C SER A 270 22.58 14.64 -3.61
N SER A 271 22.25 13.37 -3.41
CA SER A 271 20.91 12.81 -3.62
C SER A 271 19.90 13.39 -2.62
N LEU A 272 20.25 13.51 -1.34
CA LEU A 272 19.40 14.16 -0.33
C LEU A 272 19.12 15.61 -0.71
N TRP A 273 20.16 16.34 -1.09
CA TRP A 273 20.06 17.72 -1.54
C TRP A 273 19.21 17.84 -2.81
N ASN A 274 19.40 16.94 -3.78
CA ASN A 274 18.58 16.89 -5.00
C ASN A 274 17.12 16.61 -4.67
N SER A 275 16.83 15.67 -3.77
CA SER A 275 15.46 15.38 -3.33
C SER A 275 14.82 16.59 -2.64
N LEU A 276 15.56 17.27 -1.75
CA LEU A 276 15.09 18.50 -1.09
C LEU A 276 14.89 19.64 -2.08
N ARG A 277 15.84 19.85 -3.00
CA ARG A 277 15.78 20.89 -4.04
C ARG A 277 14.63 20.65 -5.00
N ILE A 278 14.38 19.41 -5.42
CA ILE A 278 13.24 19.07 -6.28
C ILE A 278 11.93 19.23 -5.51
N GLY A 279 11.87 18.79 -4.25
CA GLY A 279 10.68 18.91 -3.41
C GLY A 279 10.31 20.35 -3.07
N LEU A 280 11.30 21.20 -2.77
CA LEU A 280 11.13 22.62 -2.41
C LEU A 280 11.13 23.54 -3.64
N GLY A 281 11.74 23.11 -4.73
CA GLY A 281 12.07 23.93 -5.92
C GLY A 281 10.88 24.51 -6.64
N ARG A 282 9.66 24.05 -6.33
CA ARG A 282 8.42 24.63 -6.87
C ARG A 282 7.94 25.89 -6.14
N HIS A 283 8.45 26.16 -4.94
CA HIS A 283 8.02 27.30 -4.12
C HIS A 283 9.06 28.41 -3.97
N LEU A 284 10.33 28.18 -4.33
CA LEU A 284 11.43 29.11 -4.03
C LEU A 284 12.24 29.61 -5.24
N PHE A 285 12.13 29.01 -6.43
CA PHE A 285 12.97 29.41 -7.57
C PHE A 285 12.14 29.77 -8.81
N PRO A 286 12.22 31.02 -9.31
CA PRO A 286 11.70 31.35 -10.63
C PRO A 286 12.47 30.60 -11.74
N PRO A 287 11.82 30.32 -12.89
CA PRO A 287 12.26 29.33 -13.89
C PRO A 287 13.61 29.59 -14.58
N TYR A 288 14.27 30.74 -14.37
CA TYR A 288 15.54 31.07 -15.03
C TYR A 288 16.80 30.52 -14.33
N LEU A 289 16.70 29.91 -13.14
CA LEU A 289 17.85 29.34 -12.41
C LEU A 289 18.03 27.82 -12.59
N VAL A 290 17.20 27.17 -13.41
CA VAL A 290 17.24 25.70 -13.61
C VAL A 290 17.96 25.30 -14.92
N LEU A 291 18.22 26.24 -15.84
CA LEU A 291 18.90 25.96 -17.12
C LEU A 291 20.40 26.31 -17.05
N GLY A 292 21.14 25.61 -16.19
CA GLY A 292 22.57 25.81 -16.04
C GLY A 292 23.32 24.54 -15.68
N TRP A 293 23.03 23.43 -16.37
CA TRP A 293 23.88 22.23 -16.49
C TRP A 293 23.59 21.55 -17.83
#